data_AF-A0A9D1RTU8-F1
#
_entry.id   AF-A0A9D1RTU8-F1
#
_cell.length_a   1.000
_cell.length_b   1.000
_cell.length_c   1.000
_cell.angle_alpha   90.00
_cell.angle_beta   90.00
_cell.angle_gamma   90.00
#
_symmetry.space_group_name_H-M   'P 1'
#
loop_
_entity.id
_entity.type
_entity.pdbx_description
1 polymer ?
#
loop_
_entity_poly.entity_id
_entity_poly.type
_entity_poly.pdbx_seq_one_letter_code
_entity_poly.pdbx_strand_id
1 'polypeptide(L)'
;KMCGATNAFVRWPFVFEGMILGLAGALLSYFFQWGVYDLIKQAVDNSDTMQLITVLPFEQMSMEVLFVFLVTGFIIGVGGSLMAIRKFLQV
;
A
#
# COMPACT_ATOMS: atom_id res chain seq x y z
N LYS A 1 -29.92 -20.13 6.12
CA LYS A 1 -30.14 -18.66 6.14
C LYS A 1 -30.77 -18.29 7.48
N MET A 2 -30.00 -17.92 8.51
CA MET A 2 -30.55 -17.77 9.86
C MET A 2 -31.18 -16.39 10.14
N CYS A 3 -30.95 -15.35 9.31
CA CYS A 3 -31.57 -14.02 9.48
C CYS A 3 -31.93 -13.30 8.17
N GLY A 4 -32.36 -14.00 7.11
CA GLY A 4 -32.85 -13.35 5.87
C GLY A 4 -31.84 -12.55 5.02
N ALA A 5 -30.64 -12.26 5.51
CA ALA A 5 -29.63 -11.49 4.80
C ALA A 5 -28.87 -12.33 3.75
N THR A 6 -28.64 -11.74 2.58
CA THR A 6 -27.79 -12.30 1.52
C THR A 6 -26.35 -12.44 2.02
N ASN A 7 -25.64 -13.52 1.67
CA ASN A 7 -24.22 -13.73 2.02
C ASN A 7 -23.30 -12.55 1.66
N ALA A 8 -23.72 -11.68 0.75
CA ALA A 8 -23.05 -10.42 0.43
C ALA A 8 -23.04 -9.43 1.62
N PHE A 9 -24.17 -9.27 2.34
CA PHE A 9 -24.33 -8.27 3.41
C PHE A 9 -23.38 -8.49 4.59
N VAL A 10 -23.07 -9.76 4.88
CA VAL A 10 -22.12 -10.16 5.93
C VAL A 10 -20.66 -9.96 5.50
N ARG A 11 -20.37 -9.98 4.19
CA ARG A 11 -19.00 -9.90 3.65
C ARG A 11 -18.52 -8.47 3.39
N TRP A 12 -19.43 -7.56 3.03
CA TRP A 12 -19.12 -6.15 2.81
C TRP A 12 -18.34 -5.45 3.95
N PRO A 13 -18.67 -5.62 5.25
CA PRO A 13 -17.89 -4.98 6.31
C PRO A 13 -16.43 -5.44 6.35
N PHE A 14 -16.16 -6.73 6.13
CA PHE A 14 -14.79 -7.27 6.08
C PHE A 14 -14.00 -6.75 4.87
N VAL A 15 -14.66 -6.53 3.74
CA VAL A 15 -14.03 -5.92 2.56
C VAL A 15 -13.62 -4.47 2.84
N PHE A 16 -14.48 -3.72 3.53
CA PHE A 16 -14.16 -2.37 3.98
C PHE A 16 -12.99 -2.35 4.96
N GLU A 17 -12.98 -3.24 5.93
CA GLU A 17 -11.88 -3.33 6.90
C GLU A 17 -10.55 -3.67 6.23
N GLY A 18 -10.55 -4.64 5.30
CA GLY A 18 -9.35 -4.98 4.52
C GLY A 18 -8.88 -3.87 3.61
N MET A 19 -9.79 -3.12 3.00
CA MET A 19 -9.45 -1.94 2.18
C MET A 19 -8.76 -0.86 3.02
N ILE A 20 -9.30 -0.54 4.21
CA ILE A 20 -8.71 0.45 5.11
C ILE A 20 -7.30 0.01 5.55
N LEU A 21 -7.14 -1.26 5.93
CA LEU A 21 -5.85 -1.83 6.30
C LEU A 21 -4.86 -1.81 5.12
N GLY A 22 -5.31 -2.15 3.91
CA GLY A 22 -4.50 -2.13 2.69
C GLY A 22 -4.03 -0.72 2.32
N LEU A 23 -4.91 0.28 2.43
CA LEU A 23 -4.57 1.69 2.18
C LEU A 23 -3.64 2.25 3.26
N ALA A 24 -3.87 1.91 4.54
CA ALA A 24 -2.99 2.30 5.63
C ALA A 24 -1.57 1.72 5.45
N GLY A 25 -1.47 0.45 5.05
CA GLY A 25 -0.20 -0.19 4.72
C GLY A 25 0.50 0.48 3.54
N ALA A 26 -0.23 0.80 2.47
CA ALA A 26 0.32 1.49 1.32
C ALA A 26 0.89 2.88 1.67
N LEU A 27 0.18 3.66 2.47
CA LEU A 27 0.67 4.95 2.96
C LEU A 27 1.93 4.79 3.81
N LEU A 28 1.94 3.82 4.72
CA LEU A 28 3.10 3.56 5.57
C LEU A 28 4.34 3.17 4.74
N SER A 29 4.16 2.28 3.75
CA SER A 29 5.24 1.89 2.84
C SER A 29 5.72 3.05 1.97
N TYR A 30 4.83 3.96 1.53
CA TYR A 30 5.21 5.17 0.80
C TYR A 30 6.10 6.09 1.64
N PHE A 31 5.74 6.35 2.90
CA PHE A 31 6.58 7.14 3.81
C PHE A 31 7.92 6.46 4.10
N PHE A 32 7.93 5.13 4.22
CA PHE A 32 9.16 4.38 4.40
C PHE A 32 10.08 4.48 3.18
N GLN A 33 9.53 4.30 1.98
CA GLN A 33 10.24 4.48 0.71
C GLN A 33 10.84 5.89 0.60
N TRP A 34 10.08 6.91 0.96
CA TRP A 34 10.55 8.30 0.97
C TRP A 34 11.76 8.50 1.91
N GLY A 35 11.68 7.97 3.14
CA GLY A 35 12.78 8.05 4.09
C GLY A 35 14.05 7.32 3.61
N VAL A 36 13.89 6.12 3.04
CA VAL A 36 15.02 5.36 2.47
C VAL A 36 15.65 6.12 1.30
N TYR A 37 14.85 6.74 0.42
CA TYR A 37 15.36 7.51 -0.71
C TYR A 37 16.17 8.73 -0.24
N ASP A 38 15.73 9.40 0.82
CA ASP A 38 16.45 10.54 1.39
C ASP A 38 17.78 10.13 2.04
N LEU A 39 17.81 9.01 2.77
CA LEU A 39 19.06 8.46 3.32
C LEU A 39 20.06 8.10 2.23
N ILE A 40 19.60 7.51 1.12
CA ILE A 40 20.46 7.17 -0.01
C ILE A 40 21.01 8.44 -0.66
N LYS A 41 20.19 9.47 -0.88
CA LYS A 41 20.68 10.77 -1.39
C LYS A 41 21.80 11.33 -0.53
N GLN A 42 21.56 11.41 0.78
CA GLN A 42 22.55 11.94 1.72
C GLN A 42 23.85 11.11 1.68
N ALA A 43 23.77 9.78 1.59
CA ALA A 43 24.95 8.92 1.49
C ALA A 43 25.73 9.12 0.17
N VAL A 44 25.02 9.38 -0.93
CA VAL A 44 25.59 9.62 -2.27
C VAL A 44 26.25 11.01 -2.34
N ASP A 45 25.62 12.06 -1.79
CA ASP A 45 26.16 13.43 -1.79
C ASP A 45 27.44 13.57 -0.96
N ASN A 46 27.61 12.75 0.09
CA ASN A 46 28.85 12.71 0.88
C ASN A 46 30.02 11.98 0.17
N SER A 47 29.76 11.33 -0.97
CA SER A 47 30.76 10.57 -1.74
C SER A 47 31.09 11.33 -3.03
N ASP A 48 32.16 12.14 -3.00
CA ASP A 48 32.69 13.00 -4.08
C ASP A 48 32.86 12.35 -5.48
N THR A 49 32.65 11.04 -5.62
CA THR A 49 32.82 10.28 -6.87
C THR A 49 31.51 10.16 -7.69
N MET A 50 30.36 10.58 -7.18
CA MET A 50 29.05 10.34 -7.81
C MET A 50 28.26 11.59 -8.25
N GLN A 51 28.89 12.77 -8.31
CA GLN A 51 28.29 13.99 -8.90
C GLN A 51 27.85 13.85 -10.37
N LEU A 52 28.26 12.79 -11.06
CA LEU A 52 27.80 12.45 -12.42
C LEU A 52 26.41 11.78 -12.45
N ILE A 53 25.93 11.25 -11.32
CA ILE A 53 24.58 10.69 -11.19
C ILE A 53 23.72 11.74 -10.49
N THR A 54 23.12 12.64 -11.27
CA THR A 54 22.11 13.57 -10.78
C THR A 54 20.91 12.76 -10.28
N VAL A 55 20.82 12.55 -8.97
CA VAL A 55 19.68 11.85 -8.37
C VAL A 55 18.44 12.69 -8.62
N LEU A 56 17.52 12.16 -9.44
CA LEU A 56 16.31 12.88 -9.83
C LEU A 56 15.49 13.21 -8.56
N PRO A 57 15.02 14.46 -8.40
CA PRO A 57 14.23 14.83 -7.24
C PRO A 57 12.96 13.98 -7.16
N PHE A 58 12.83 13.27 -6.04
CA PHE A 58 11.69 12.39 -5.73
C PHE A 58 10.35 13.10 -5.84
N GLU A 59 10.31 14.42 -5.68
CA GLU A 59 9.08 15.21 -5.81
C GLU A 59 8.40 15.04 -7.17
N GLN A 60 9.17 14.90 -8.25
CA GLN A 60 8.60 14.73 -9.59
C GLN A 60 7.91 13.37 -9.77
N MET A 61 8.43 12.32 -9.12
CA MET A 61 7.89 10.96 -9.19
C MET A 61 6.93 10.62 -8.05
N SER A 62 6.86 11.49 -7.03
CA SER A 62 6.11 11.26 -5.80
C SER A 62 4.64 10.91 -6.06
N MET A 63 4.01 11.62 -7.01
CA MET A 63 2.60 11.43 -7.35
C MET A 63 2.34 10.09 -8.06
N GLU A 64 3.20 9.69 -9.00
CA GLU A 64 3.08 8.41 -9.69
C GLU A 64 3.31 7.23 -8.74
N VAL A 65 4.36 7.33 -7.90
CA VAL A 65 4.66 6.31 -6.90
C VAL A 65 3.51 6.19 -5.90
N LEU A 66 3.01 7.30 -5.37
CA LEU A 66 1.87 7.31 -4.46
C LEU A 66 0.65 6.64 -5.09
N PHE A 67 0.33 6.95 -6.35
CA PHE A 67 -0.79 6.34 -7.06
C PHE A 67 -0.63 4.81 -7.18
N VAL A 68 0.55 4.33 -7.56
CA VAL A 68 0.85 2.89 -7.66
C VAL A 68 0.72 2.21 -6.30
N PHE A 69 1.21 2.83 -5.22
CA PHE A 69 1.08 2.31 -3.86
C PHE A 69 -0.39 2.23 -3.43
N LEU A 70 -1.19 3.27 -3.66
CA LEU A 70 -2.61 3.27 -3.32
C LEU A 70 -3.40 2.22 -4.10
N VAL A 71 -3.18 2.11 -5.42
CA VAL A 71 -3.85 1.11 -6.26
C VAL A 71 -3.48 -0.32 -5.80
N THR A 72 -2.20 -0.55 -5.55
CA THR A 72 -1.72 -1.86 -5.09
C THR A 72 -2.25 -2.19 -3.69
N GLY A 73 -2.22 -1.23 -2.76
CA GLY A 73 -2.77 -1.38 -1.41
C GLY A 73 -4.27 -1.64 -1.41
N PHE A 74 -5.01 -0.98 -2.31
CA PHE A 74 -6.44 -1.24 -2.50
C PHE A 74 -6.68 -2.67 -3.02
N ILE A 75 -5.96 -3.08 -4.07
CA ILE A 75 -6.09 -4.43 -4.64
C ILE A 75 -5.76 -5.51 -3.61
N ILE A 76 -4.67 -5.33 -2.86
CA ILE A 76 -4.26 -6.27 -1.81
C ILE A 76 -5.25 -6.26 -0.63
N GLY A 77 -5.75 -5.09 -0.22
CA GLY A 77 -6.73 -4.99 0.88
C GLY A 77 -8.07 -5.64 0.56
N VAL A 78 -8.60 -5.39 -0.64
CA VAL A 78 -9.84 -6.00 -1.11
C VAL A 78 -9.63 -7.49 -1.42
N GLY A 79 -8.57 -7.86 -2.14
CA GLY A 79 -8.28 -9.26 -2.47
C GLY A 79 -7.97 -10.12 -1.24
N GLY A 80 -7.17 -9.57 -0.32
CA GLY A 80 -6.79 -10.21 0.94
C GLY A 80 -7.98 -10.42 1.87
N SER A 81 -8.89 -9.44 1.98
CA SER A 81 -10.11 -9.62 2.78
C SER A 81 -11.04 -10.69 2.22
N LEU A 82 -11.22 -10.76 0.90
CA LEU A 82 -12.01 -11.81 0.26
C LEU A 82 -11.42 -13.20 0.50
N MET A 83 -10.08 -13.33 0.49
CA MET A 83 -9.40 -14.58 0.79
C MET A 83 -9.50 -14.94 2.29
N ALA A 84 -9.36 -13.97 3.19
CA ALA A 84 -9.51 -14.16 4.62
C ALA A 84 -10.92 -14.62 5.00
N ILE A 85 -11.96 -14.03 4.40
CA ILE A 85 -13.36 -14.44 4.59
C ILE A 85 -13.57 -15.90 4.20
N ARG A 86 -13.00 -16.35 3.06
CA ARG A 86 -13.09 -17.77 2.64
C ARG A 86 -12.45 -18.73 3.63
N LYS A 87 -11.45 -18.28 4.40
CA LYS A 87 -10.70 -19.10 5.37
C LYS A 87 -11.31 -19.06 6.78
N PHE A 88 -11.79 -17.90 7.24
CA PHE A 88 -12.31 -17.72 8.60
C PHE A 88 -13.80 -18.00 8.75
N LEU A 89 -14.58 -17.80 7.69
CA LEU A 89 -15.99 -18.16 7.66
C LEU A 89 -16.10 -19.56 7.05
N GLN A 90 -15.60 -20.57 7.79
CA GLN A 90 -15.89 -21.97 7.49
C GLN A 90 -17.37 -22.25 7.81
N VAL A 91 -18.23 -21.91 6.85
CA VAL A 91 -19.55 -22.52 6.64
C VAL A 91 -19.67 -22.84 5.16
#